data_AF-A0A948Q2A4-F1
#
_entry.id   AF-A0A948Q2A4-F1
#
_cell.length_a   1.000
_cell.length_b   1.000
_cell.length_c   1.000
_cell.angle_alpha   90.00
_cell.angle_beta   90.00
_cell.angle_gamma   90.00
#
_symmetry.space_group_name_H-M   'P 1'
#
loop_
_entity.id
_entity.type
_entity.pdbx_description
1 polymer ?
#
loop_
_entity_poly.entity_id
_entity_poly.type
_entity_poly.pdbx_seq_one_letter_code
_entity_poly.pdbx_strand_id
1 'polypeptide(L)'
;MQCLQCNRTFADEDRIASMSGSIMGDEVTDSYFLCPVCDVFTLATWWDDFTGIETMKTSGPLSRSVGDAQVGIIRGCERPWDKRCRCPAHRSYFNDALD
;
A
#
# COMPACT_ATOMS: atom_id res chain seq x y z
N MET A 1 3.65 -12.05 5.33
CA MET A 1 2.24 -11.70 4.96
C MET A 1 1.63 -12.87 4.21
N GLN A 2 0.31 -13.06 4.27
CA GLN A 2 -0.38 -14.18 3.58
C GLN A 2 -1.59 -13.69 2.80
N CYS A 3 -1.93 -14.37 1.71
CA CYS A 3 -3.12 -14.09 0.92
C CYS A 3 -4.37 -14.37 1.76
N LEU A 4 -5.26 -13.40 1.86
CA LEU A 4 -6.50 -13.54 2.64
C LEU A 4 -7.51 -14.53 2.03
N GLN A 5 -7.31 -14.97 0.78
CA GLN A 5 -8.20 -15.92 0.11
C GLN A 5 -7.73 -17.37 0.21
N CYS A 6 -6.44 -17.65 0.00
CA CYS A 6 -5.90 -19.02 0.03
C CYS A 6 -4.90 -19.29 1.15
N ASN A 7 -4.62 -18.32 2.02
CA ASN A 7 -3.61 -18.39 3.09
C ASN A 7 -2.19 -18.74 2.62
N ARG A 8 -1.89 -18.64 1.32
CA ARG A 8 -0.52 -18.76 0.80
C ARG A 8 0.33 -17.60 1.35
N THR A 9 1.50 -17.92 1.87
CA THR A 9 2.51 -16.92 2.26
C THR A 9 3.02 -16.19 1.02
N PHE A 10 3.05 -14.85 1.09
CA PHE A 10 3.64 -14.01 0.05
C PHE A 10 5.17 -13.99 0.17
N ALA A 11 5.83 -14.06 -0.98
CA ALA A 11 7.26 -13.79 -1.14
C ALA A 11 7.48 -12.30 -1.50
N ASP A 12 8.74 -11.85 -1.48
CA ASP A 12 9.08 -10.46 -1.82
C ASP A 12 8.70 -10.09 -3.27
N GLU A 13 8.72 -11.07 -4.18
CA GLU A 13 8.30 -10.91 -5.58
C GLU A 13 6.78 -10.71 -5.74
N ASP A 14 5.98 -11.17 -4.77
CA ASP A 14 4.54 -10.99 -4.79
C ASP A 14 4.14 -9.53 -4.44
N ARG A 15 5.08 -8.73 -3.91
CA ARG A 15 4.89 -7.30 -3.62
C ARG A 15 5.03 -6.49 -4.92
N ILE A 16 3.90 -6.00 -5.42
CA ILE A 16 3.83 -5.30 -6.71
C ILE A 16 4.15 -3.82 -6.59
N ALA A 17 3.69 -3.18 -5.52
CA ALA A 17 3.89 -1.75 -5.29
C ALA A 17 3.77 -1.42 -3.81
N SER A 18 4.38 -0.31 -3.42
CA SER A 18 4.22 0.28 -2.10
C SER A 18 4.16 1.79 -2.21
N MET A 19 3.43 2.44 -1.31
CA MET A 19 3.32 3.89 -1.25
C MET A 19 3.32 4.36 0.19
N SER A 20 4.14 5.36 0.48
CA SER A 20 4.32 5.93 1.80
C SER A 20 3.84 7.39 1.83
N GLY A 21 3.24 7.81 2.93
CA GLY A 21 2.71 9.15 3.12
C GLY A 21 2.79 9.58 4.58
N SER A 22 2.79 10.88 4.81
CA SER A 22 2.67 11.47 6.15
C SER A 22 1.27 12.05 6.28
N ILE A 23 0.52 11.58 7.28
CA ILE A 23 -0.84 12.03 7.58
C ILE A 23 -0.90 12.38 9.06
N MET A 24 -1.16 13.66 9.37
CA MET A 24 -1.24 14.19 10.74
C MET A 24 0.03 13.91 11.57
N GLY A 25 1.19 13.84 10.93
CA GLY A 25 2.48 13.54 11.57
C GLY A 25 2.83 12.05 11.66
N ASP A 26 1.89 11.15 11.34
CA ASP A 26 2.11 9.71 11.32
C ASP A 26 2.54 9.24 9.93
N GLU A 27 3.44 8.26 9.88
CA GLU A 27 3.83 7.64 8.62
C GLU A 27 2.90 6.47 8.30
N VAL A 28 2.27 6.56 7.13
CA VAL A 28 1.43 5.51 6.58
C VAL A 28 2.15 4.90 5.40
N THR A 29 2.39 3.60 5.44
CA THR A 29 2.92 2.85 4.30
C THR A 29 1.91 1.78 3.90
N ASP A 30 1.47 1.84 2.65
CA ASP A 30 0.66 0.83 2.00
C ASP A 30 1.53 -0.05 1.11
N SER A 31 1.38 -1.37 1.18
CA SER A 31 1.98 -2.30 0.22
C SER A 31 0.95 -3.27 -0.35
N TYR A 32 0.97 -3.38 -1.67
CA TYR A 32 0.10 -4.25 -2.45
C TYR A 32 0.81 -5.55 -2.80
N PHE A 33 0.22 -6.68 -2.40
CA PHE A 33 0.67 -8.02 -2.72
C PHE A 33 -0.32 -8.70 -3.65
N LEU A 34 0.13 -9.22 -4.80
CA LEU A 34 -0.71 -9.97 -5.73
C LEU A 34 -0.50 -11.46 -5.52
N CYS A 35 -1.59 -12.21 -5.32
CA CYS A 35 -1.51 -13.67 -5.25
C CYS A 35 -1.50 -14.27 -6.67
N PRO A 36 -0.43 -14.99 -7.07
CA PRO A 36 -0.36 -15.59 -8.41
C PRO A 36 -1.32 -16.76 -8.61
N VAL A 37 -1.90 -17.30 -7.52
CA VAL A 37 -2.87 -18.42 -7.58
C VAL A 37 -4.30 -17.91 -7.63
N CYS A 38 -4.65 -16.95 -6.79
CA CYS A 38 -6.01 -16.43 -6.68
C CYS A 38 -6.28 -15.23 -7.60
N ASP A 39 -5.23 -14.62 -8.16
CA ASP A 39 -5.30 -13.39 -8.96
C ASP A 39 -6.02 -12.24 -8.25
N VAL A 40 -5.82 -12.13 -6.93
CA VAL A 40 -6.37 -11.08 -6.06
C VAL A 40 -5.25 -10.38 -5.30
N PHE A 41 -5.49 -9.12 -4.97
CA PHE A 41 -4.58 -8.32 -4.16
C PHE A 41 -4.89 -8.45 -2.67
N THR A 42 -3.84 -8.36 -1.86
CA THR A 42 -3.90 -8.11 -0.42
C THR A 42 -3.13 -6.84 -0.14
N LEU A 43 -3.78 -5.88 0.51
CA LEU A 43 -3.18 -4.63 0.96
C LEU A 43 -2.71 -4.80 2.40
N ALA A 44 -1.46 -4.43 2.66
CA ALA A 44 -0.91 -4.29 3.98
C ALA A 44 -0.66 -2.81 4.25
N THR A 45 -1.25 -2.28 5.30
CA THR A 45 -1.12 -0.89 5.70
C THR A 45 -0.42 -0.84 7.05
N TRP A 46 0.75 -0.23 7.08
CA TRP A 46 1.50 0.08 8.30
C TRP A 46 1.25 1.53 8.66
N TRP A 47 0.91 1.77 9.93
CA TRP A 47 0.87 3.07 10.55
C TRP A 47 1.94 3.10 11.63
N ASP A 48 2.97 3.90 11.41
CA ASP A 48 3.98 4.23 12.40
C ASP A 48 3.56 5.53 13.08
N ASP A 49 2.95 5.39 14.26
CA ASP A 49 2.55 6.51 15.10
C ASP A 49 3.83 7.17 15.65
N PHE A 50 3.88 8.49 15.63
CA PHE A 50 4.96 9.28 16.22
C PHE A 50 5.30 8.89 17.68
N THR A 51 4.33 8.33 18.42
CA THR A 51 4.49 7.83 19.79
C THR A 51 5.19 6.46 19.90
N GLY A 52 5.50 5.81 18.77
CA GLY A 52 6.29 4.59 18.66
C GLY A 52 5.48 3.29 18.61
N ILE A 53 4.17 3.37 18.38
CA ILE A 53 3.31 2.18 18.16
C ILE A 53 3.16 1.96 16.65
N GLU A 54 3.82 0.93 16.14
CA GLU A 54 3.58 0.45 14.78
C GLU A 54 2.33 -0.45 14.78
N THR A 55 1.30 -0.05 14.04
CA THR A 55 0.13 -0.89 13.78
C THR A 55 0.11 -1.34 12.34
N MET A 56 -0.12 -2.63 12.13
CA MET A 56 -0.25 -3.21 10.80
C MET A 56 -1.67 -3.75 10.62
N LYS A 57 -2.33 -3.33 9.54
CA LYS A 57 -3.64 -3.81 9.12
C LYS A 57 -3.53 -4.48 7.76
N THR A 58 -4.31 -5.54 7.58
CA THR A 58 -4.42 -6.22 6.29
C THR A 58 -5.83 -6.05 5.76
N SER A 59 -5.94 -5.80 4.46
CA SER A 59 -7.22 -5.60 3.77
C SER A 59 -7.25 -6.38 2.47
N GLY A 60 -8.41 -6.95 2.16
CA GLY A 60 -8.63 -7.76 0.98
C GLY A 60 -9.58 -8.94 1.25
N PRO A 61 -9.76 -9.85 0.28
CA PRO A 61 -9.16 -9.85 -1.05
C PRO A 61 -9.70 -8.71 -1.94
N LEU A 62 -8.81 -7.93 -2.53
CA LEU A 62 -9.15 -6.90 -3.52
C LEU A 62 -9.11 -7.54 -4.91
N SER A 63 -10.07 -7.19 -5.78
CA SER A 63 -10.03 -7.65 -7.16
C SER A 63 -8.79 -7.11 -7.86
N ARG A 64 -8.31 -7.86 -8.86
CA ARG A 64 -7.19 -7.43 -9.70
C ARG A 64 -7.39 -6.05 -10.31
N SER A 65 -8.58 -5.75 -10.82
CA SER A 65 -8.89 -4.45 -11.41
C SER A 65 -8.74 -3.29 -10.43
N VAL A 66 -9.15 -3.47 -9.17
CA VAL A 66 -9.01 -2.44 -8.12
C VAL A 66 -7.55 -2.29 -7.72
N GLY A 67 -6.83 -3.40 -7.53
CA GLY A 67 -5.40 -3.34 -7.19
C GLY A 67 -4.56 -2.74 -8.31
N ASP A 68 -4.79 -3.12 -9.56
CA ASP A 68 -4.08 -2.59 -10.73
C ASP A 68 -4.32 -1.08 -10.91
N ALA A 69 -5.52 -0.59 -10.63
CA ALA A 69 -5.81 0.85 -10.63
C ALA A 69 -4.98 1.61 -9.59
N GLN A 70 -4.87 1.07 -8.37
CA GLN A 70 -4.04 1.66 -7.31
C GLN A 70 -2.55 1.60 -7.65
N VAL A 71 -2.06 0.43 -8.09
CA VAL A 71 -0.68 0.26 -8.57
C VAL A 71 -0.37 1.24 -9.71
N GLY A 72 -1.33 1.51 -10.60
CA GLY A 72 -1.21 2.50 -11.66
C GLY A 72 -0.95 3.91 -11.13
N ILE A 73 -1.65 4.33 -10.08
CA ILE A 73 -1.41 5.61 -9.40
C ILE A 73 -0.02 5.64 -8.79
N ILE A 74 0.37 4.59 -8.06
CA ILE A 74 1.67 4.49 -7.37
C ILE A 74 2.82 4.62 -8.38
N ARG A 75 2.72 3.95 -9.53
CA ARG A 75 3.70 4.02 -10.64
C ARG A 75 3.81 5.40 -11.27
N GLY A 76 2.84 6.29 -11.04
CA GLY A 76 2.91 7.70 -11.42
C GLY A 76 3.87 8.53 -10.56
N CYS A 77 4.45 7.96 -9.50
CA CYS A 77 5.51 8.58 -8.72
C CYS A 77 6.84 7.86 -8.90
N GLU A 78 7.93 8.62 -9.10
CA GLU A 78 9.29 8.08 -9.17
C GLU A 78 9.83 7.63 -7.80
N ARG A 79 9.27 8.17 -6.72
CA ARG A 79 9.71 7.94 -5.33
C ARG A 79 8.51 7.66 -4.43
N PRO A 80 7.77 6.57 -4.64
CA PRO A 80 6.56 6.27 -3.88
C PRO A 80 6.84 5.94 -2.39
N TRP A 81 8.09 5.68 -2.02
CA TRP A 81 8.52 5.51 -0.62
C TRP A 81 8.81 6.83 0.11
N ASP A 82 8.83 7.97 -0.59
CA ASP A 82 9.10 9.26 0.03
C ASP A 82 7.82 9.83 0.67
N LYS A 83 7.67 9.61 1.99
CA LYS A 83 6.51 10.08 2.77
C LYS A 83 6.26 11.60 2.72
N ARG A 84 7.27 12.39 2.33
CA ARG A 84 7.16 13.86 2.16
C ARG A 84 6.81 14.26 0.73
N CYS A 85 6.68 13.32 -0.20
CA CYS A 85 6.31 13.62 -1.57
C CYS A 85 4.86 14.13 -1.64
N ARG A 86 4.64 15.15 -2.48
CA ARG A 86 3.33 15.79 -2.70
C ARG A 86 2.97 15.87 -4.18
N CYS A 87 3.53 14.97 -4.99
CA CYS A 87 3.22 14.89 -6.42
C CYS A 87 1.74 14.54 -6.65
N PRO A 88 1.21 14.74 -7.86
CA PRO A 88 -0.19 14.42 -8.16
C PRO A 88 -0.60 12.98 -7.81
N ALA A 89 0.31 12.01 -8.00
CA ALA A 89 0.06 10.62 -7.60
C ALA A 89 -0.12 10.47 -6.08
N HIS A 90 0.73 11.08 -5.26
CA HIS A 90 0.61 11.05 -3.79
C HIS A 90 -0.66 11.73 -3.32
N ARG A 91 -0.96 12.91 -3.85
CA ARG A 91 -2.18 13.65 -3.53
C ARG A 91 -3.43 12.87 -3.91
N SER A 92 -3.45 12.28 -5.12
CA SER A 92 -4.57 11.47 -5.57
C SER A 92 -4.73 10.18 -4.76
N TYR A 93 -3.63 9.53 -4.39
CA TYR A 93 -3.65 8.27 -3.64
C TYR A 93 -4.18 8.47 -2.21
N PHE A 94 -3.64 9.47 -1.50
CA PHE A 94 -4.04 9.80 -0.13
C PHE A 94 -5.20 10.81 -0.05
N ASN A 95 -5.89 11.09 -1.17
CA ASN A 95 -7.04 11.99 -1.24
C ASN A 95 -6.79 13.37 -0.58
N ASP A 96 -5.64 13.98 -0.89
CA ASP A 96 -5.15 15.27 -0.35
C ASP A 96 -5.06 15.33 1.20
N ALA A 97 -5.03 14.19 1.89
CA ALA A 97 -4.89 14.12 3.36
C ALA A 97 -3.43 14.21 3.86
N LEU A 98 -2.48 14.51 2.97
CA LEU A 98 -1.05 14.59 3.29
C LEU A 98 -0.69 15.93 3.93
N ASP A 99 0.23 15.90 4.89
CA ASP A 99 0.71 17.09 5.65
C ASP A 99 1.41 18.16 4.81
#